data_AF-A0A5T2AHX7-F1
#
_entry.id   AF-A0A5T2AHX7-F1
#
_cell.length_a   1.000
_cell.length_b   1.000
_cell.length_c   1.000
_cell.angle_alpha   90.00
_cell.angle_beta   90.00
_cell.angle_gamma   90.00
#
_symmetry.space_group_name_H-M   'P 1'
#
loop_
_entity.id
_entity.type
_entity.pdbx_description
1 polymer ?
#
loop_
_entity_poly.entity_id
_entity_poly.type
_entity_poly.pdbx_seq_one_letter_code
_entity_poly.pdbx_strand_id
1 'polypeptide(L)'
;MGEFDKEQAIADIAENLGISKEYVNFDENKKIYIIKDNNNLKKIHIKNFNYKLYERYNLSFTKCIFECEIKDTRGLSSDIENGIFFLKCEFENKILFFNLYFKNISFILCNFKNNTTFQACTFKTFCNFESSVFENFVSFDKSMFLDKVS
;
A
#
# COMPACT_ATOMS: atom_id res chain seq x y z
N MET A 1 4.83 -20.37 8.91
CA MET A 1 3.49 -19.81 9.18
C MET A 1 2.49 -20.95 9.12
N GLY A 2 1.85 -21.29 10.24
CA GLY A 2 0.81 -22.32 10.26
C GLY A 2 -0.45 -21.85 9.52
N GLU A 3 -1.35 -22.78 9.19
CA GLU A 3 -2.61 -22.48 8.49
C GLU A 3 -3.52 -21.55 9.32
N PHE A 4 -3.58 -21.75 10.63
CA PHE A 4 -4.31 -20.91 11.59
C PHE A 4 -3.83 -19.44 11.63
N ASP A 5 -2.53 -19.22 11.40
CA ASP A 5 -1.92 -17.88 11.40
C ASP A 5 -2.28 -17.09 10.13
N LYS A 6 -2.49 -17.79 9.01
CA LYS A 6 -2.90 -17.18 7.74
C LYS A 6 -4.33 -16.68 7.78
N GLU A 7 -5.24 -17.50 8.32
CA GLU A 7 -6.66 -17.13 8.38
C GLU A 7 -6.88 -15.91 9.28
N GLN A 8 -6.13 -15.83 10.39
CA GLN A 8 -6.14 -14.67 11.28
C GLN A 8 -5.59 -13.41 10.59
N ALA A 9 -4.52 -13.54 9.81
CA ALA A 9 -3.96 -12.43 9.05
C ALA A 9 -4.92 -11.95 7.94
N ILE A 10 -5.56 -12.87 7.20
CA ILE A 10 -6.61 -12.54 6.21
C ILE A 10 -7.74 -11.77 6.90
N ALA A 11 -8.17 -12.20 8.09
CA ALA A 11 -9.19 -11.51 8.86
C ALA A 11 -8.75 -10.10 9.28
N ASP A 12 -7.54 -9.93 9.84
CA ASP A 12 -6.98 -8.64 10.25
C ASP A 12 -6.89 -7.67 9.05
N ILE A 13 -6.38 -8.15 7.91
CA ILE A 13 -6.27 -7.37 6.68
C ILE A 13 -7.65 -6.93 6.18
N ALA A 14 -8.59 -7.87 6.06
CA ALA A 14 -9.93 -7.57 5.56
C ALA A 14 -10.66 -6.55 6.44
N GLU A 15 -10.56 -6.68 7.76
CA GLU A 15 -11.16 -5.75 8.73
C GLU A 15 -10.55 -4.34 8.62
N ASN A 16 -9.21 -4.24 8.60
CA ASN A 16 -8.52 -2.95 8.52
C ASN A 16 -8.68 -2.26 7.16
N LEU A 17 -9.11 -2.98 6.13
CA LEU A 17 -9.44 -2.45 4.80
C LEU A 17 -10.94 -2.21 4.59
N GLY A 18 -11.79 -2.76 5.46
CA GLY A 18 -13.26 -2.73 5.32
C GLY A 18 -13.78 -3.52 4.11
N ILE A 19 -13.18 -4.68 3.83
CA ILE A 19 -13.52 -5.55 2.69
C ILE A 19 -13.87 -6.98 3.13
N SER A 20 -14.45 -7.78 2.24
CA SER A 20 -14.65 -9.22 2.50
C SER A 20 -13.32 -9.97 2.49
N LYS A 21 -13.18 -10.98 3.37
CA LYS A 21 -12.01 -11.87 3.43
C LYS A 21 -11.76 -12.59 2.10
N GLU A 22 -12.81 -12.82 1.30
CA GLU A 22 -12.71 -13.48 -0.01
C GLU A 22 -11.77 -12.76 -0.98
N TYR A 23 -11.54 -11.46 -0.78
CA TYR A 23 -10.66 -10.63 -1.62
C TYR A 23 -9.19 -10.68 -1.20
N VAL A 24 -8.88 -11.27 -0.04
CA VAL A 24 -7.52 -11.35 0.49
C VAL A 24 -6.96 -12.74 0.21
N ASN A 25 -6.08 -12.81 -0.78
CA ASN A 25 -5.42 -14.04 -1.21
C ASN A 25 -3.99 -14.09 -0.66
N PHE A 26 -3.44 -15.26 -0.36
CA PHE A 26 -2.04 -15.39 0.03
C PHE A 26 -1.24 -16.14 -1.04
N ASP A 27 -0.13 -15.55 -1.50
CA ASP A 27 0.83 -16.19 -2.40
C ASP A 27 1.94 -16.83 -1.57
N GLU A 28 1.96 -18.16 -1.53
CA GLU A 28 2.93 -18.95 -0.77
C GLU A 28 4.37 -18.79 -1.24
N ASN A 29 4.59 -18.53 -2.52
CA ASN A 29 5.94 -18.44 -3.07
C ASN A 29 6.58 -17.10 -2.74
N LYS A 30 5.78 -16.04 -2.85
CA LYS A 30 6.23 -14.67 -2.58
C LYS A 30 6.04 -14.24 -1.13
N LYS A 31 5.32 -15.03 -0.32
CA LYS A 31 4.96 -14.73 1.07
C LYS A 31 4.30 -13.35 1.20
N ILE A 32 3.31 -13.08 0.34
CA ILE A 32 2.63 -11.80 0.21
C ILE A 32 1.10 -12.00 0.18
N TYR A 33 0.38 -11.07 0.81
CA TYR A 33 -1.07 -11.01 0.71
C TYR A 33 -1.47 -10.13 -0.48
N ILE A 34 -2.32 -10.66 -1.35
CA ILE A 34 -2.79 -10.03 -2.57
C ILE A 34 -4.28 -9.72 -2.41
N ILE A 35 -4.59 -8.42 -2.38
CA ILE A 35 -5.93 -7.89 -2.35
C ILE A 35 -6.38 -7.71 -3.81
N LYS A 36 -7.30 -8.56 -4.26
CA LYS A 36 -7.84 -8.55 -5.63
C LYS A 36 -9.20 -9.23 -5.70
N ASP A 37 -10.00 -8.84 -6.69
CA ASP A 37 -11.21 -9.59 -7.04
C ASP A 37 -10.80 -10.96 -7.60
N ASN A 38 -11.40 -12.04 -7.08
CA ASN A 38 -11.02 -13.40 -7.48
C ASN A 38 -11.25 -13.66 -8.98
N ASN A 39 -12.26 -12.99 -9.56
CA ASN A 39 -12.58 -13.08 -10.97
C ASN A 39 -11.88 -12.00 -11.82
N ASN A 40 -11.18 -11.05 -11.20
CA ASN A 40 -10.55 -9.88 -11.83
C ASN A 40 -11.51 -8.99 -12.65
N LEU A 41 -12.82 -9.07 -12.40
CA LEU A 41 -13.88 -8.34 -13.09
C LEU A 41 -14.22 -7.02 -12.40
N LYS A 42 -14.15 -6.99 -11.07
CA LYS A 42 -14.52 -5.84 -10.26
C LYS A 42 -13.30 -5.13 -9.70
N LYS A 43 -13.46 -3.84 -9.43
CA LYS A 43 -12.55 -3.10 -8.57
C LYS A 43 -12.97 -3.28 -7.12
N ILE A 44 -12.00 -3.41 -6.22
CA ILE A 44 -12.28 -3.50 -4.77
C ILE A 44 -12.26 -2.10 -4.19
N HIS A 45 -13.36 -1.72 -3.53
CA HIS A 45 -13.46 -0.43 -2.85
C HIS A 45 -12.95 -0.57 -1.41
N ILE A 46 -11.87 0.14 -1.10
CA ILE A 46 -11.22 0.19 0.21
C ILE A 46 -11.67 1.46 0.90
N LYS A 47 -12.52 1.30 1.91
CA LYS A 47 -13.20 2.38 2.63
C LYS A 47 -12.54 2.71 3.97
N ASN A 48 -11.69 1.83 4.45
CA ASN A 48 -10.90 2.01 5.65
C ASN A 48 -9.45 1.67 5.33
N PHE A 49 -8.51 2.32 6.00
CA PHE A 49 -7.12 1.95 5.89
C PHE A 49 -6.38 2.22 7.18
N ASN A 50 -5.75 1.19 7.73
CA ASN A 50 -4.87 1.30 8.88
C ASN A 50 -3.42 1.04 8.49
N TYR A 51 -2.56 2.04 8.71
CA TYR A 51 -1.15 1.98 8.38
C TYR A 51 -0.39 0.81 9.01
N LYS A 52 -0.83 0.31 10.19
CA LYS A 52 -0.20 -0.85 10.85
C LYS A 52 -0.14 -2.09 9.98
N LEU A 53 -0.97 -2.19 8.94
CA LEU A 53 -0.89 -3.27 7.96
C LEU A 53 0.48 -3.32 7.26
N TYR A 54 1.10 -2.18 6.97
CA TYR A 54 2.42 -2.15 6.33
C TYR A 54 3.54 -2.62 7.24
N GLU A 55 3.37 -2.51 8.56
CA GLU A 55 4.33 -3.01 9.54
C GLU A 55 4.25 -4.53 9.73
N ARG A 56 3.08 -5.11 9.43
CA ARG A 56 2.78 -6.52 9.71
C ARG A 56 2.91 -7.44 8.50
N TYR A 57 2.59 -6.94 7.32
CA TYR A 57 2.35 -7.79 6.16
C TYR A 57 3.04 -7.25 4.90
N ASN A 58 3.60 -8.16 4.10
CA ASN A 58 3.82 -7.87 2.68
C ASN A 58 2.46 -7.80 2.00
N LEU A 59 2.18 -6.71 1.29
CA LEU A 59 0.87 -6.44 0.70
C LEU A 59 0.99 -6.08 -0.78
N SER A 60 0.08 -6.61 -1.58
CA SER A 60 -0.13 -6.23 -2.96
C SER A 60 -1.60 -5.93 -3.20
N PHE A 61 -1.89 -4.75 -3.73
CA PHE A 61 -3.23 -4.33 -4.10
C PHE A 61 -3.33 -4.32 -5.62
N THR A 62 -4.34 -5.01 -6.17
CA THR A 62 -4.56 -5.05 -7.61
C THR A 62 -5.97 -4.59 -7.94
N LYS A 63 -6.10 -3.58 -8.81
CA LYS A 63 -7.40 -3.01 -9.20
C LYS A 63 -8.26 -2.57 -8.00
N CYS A 64 -7.64 -1.93 -7.01
CA CYS A 64 -8.35 -1.39 -5.84
C CYS A 64 -8.62 0.11 -6.00
N ILE A 65 -9.73 0.60 -5.42
CA ILE A 65 -10.05 2.02 -5.29
C ILE A 65 -9.99 2.35 -3.80
N PHE A 66 -9.09 3.23 -3.42
CA PHE A 66 -8.99 3.77 -2.06
C PHE A 66 -9.88 5.01 -1.95
N GLU A 67 -11.06 4.80 -1.35
CA GLU A 67 -12.04 5.84 -1.03
C GLU A 67 -11.76 6.47 0.35
N CYS A 68 -10.61 6.16 0.95
CA CYS A 68 -10.17 6.65 2.24
C CYS A 68 -8.78 7.30 2.16
N GLU A 69 -8.43 8.12 3.15
CA GLU A 69 -7.06 8.63 3.28
C GLU A 69 -6.11 7.50 3.69
N ILE A 70 -4.93 7.48 3.09
CA ILE A 70 -3.82 6.64 3.54
C ILE A 70 -2.84 7.53 4.27
N LYS A 71 -2.79 7.44 5.59
CA LYS A 71 -1.87 8.25 6.39
C LYS A 71 -1.32 7.51 7.60
N ASP A 72 -0.09 7.85 7.97
CA ASP A 72 0.41 7.58 9.33
C ASP A 72 0.11 8.80 10.21
N THR A 73 -0.60 8.57 11.32
CA THR A 73 -1.00 9.60 12.28
C THR A 73 -0.10 9.66 13.51
N ARG A 74 0.89 8.76 13.64
CA ARG A 74 1.69 8.63 14.86
C ARG A 74 2.84 9.62 14.93
N GLY A 75 3.30 10.13 13.78
CA GLY A 75 4.47 11.03 13.71
C GLY A 75 5.79 10.37 14.14
N LEU A 76 5.85 9.03 14.15
CA LEU A 76 7.02 8.27 14.58
C LEU A 76 7.89 7.90 13.38
N SER A 77 9.21 7.88 13.62
CA SER A 77 10.17 7.26 12.72
C SER A 77 9.94 5.74 12.73
N SER A 78 9.57 5.13 11.61
CA SER A 78 9.32 3.68 11.55
C SER A 78 9.80 3.04 10.26
N ASP A 79 10.49 1.91 10.41
CA ASP A 79 10.96 1.07 9.31
C ASP A 79 9.86 0.15 8.81
N ILE A 80 9.61 0.21 7.50
CA ILE A 80 8.71 -0.67 6.77
C ILE A 80 9.55 -1.62 5.95
N GLU A 81 9.85 -2.76 6.56
CA GLU A 81 10.63 -3.85 5.94
C GLU A 81 9.78 -4.70 4.98
N ASN A 82 8.45 -4.63 5.10
CA ASN A 82 7.54 -5.32 4.20
C ASN A 82 7.46 -4.62 2.83
N GLY A 83 7.34 -5.41 1.78
CA GLY A 83 7.10 -4.90 0.44
C GLY A 83 5.63 -4.52 0.23
N ILE A 84 5.40 -3.28 -0.18
CA ILE A 84 4.07 -2.73 -0.43
C ILE A 84 3.93 -2.41 -1.93
N PHE A 85 2.96 -3.04 -2.60
CA PHE A 85 2.80 -2.94 -4.04
C PHE A 85 1.37 -2.56 -4.41
N PHE A 86 1.22 -1.62 -5.34
CA PHE A 86 -0.07 -1.22 -5.91
C PHE A 86 0.01 -1.37 -7.43
N LEU A 87 -0.96 -2.09 -7.99
CA LEU A 87 -1.08 -2.30 -9.42
C LEU A 87 -2.47 -1.88 -9.88
N LYS A 88 -2.54 -0.92 -10.80
CA LYS A 88 -3.82 -0.44 -11.38
C LYS A 88 -4.80 0.05 -10.31
N CYS A 89 -4.28 0.67 -9.25
CA CYS A 89 -5.10 1.18 -8.15
C CYS A 89 -5.45 2.65 -8.37
N GLU A 90 -6.55 3.09 -7.77
CA GLU A 90 -6.98 4.48 -7.76
C GLU A 90 -7.02 4.99 -6.32
N PHE A 91 -6.53 6.21 -6.10
CA PHE A 91 -6.56 6.87 -4.80
C PHE A 91 -7.40 8.13 -4.94
N GLU A 92 -8.61 8.10 -4.38
CA GLU A 92 -9.58 9.21 -4.48
C GLU A 92 -9.32 10.28 -3.43
N ASN A 93 -8.71 9.88 -2.32
CA ASN A 93 -8.36 10.74 -1.20
C ASN A 93 -6.85 10.88 -1.03
N LYS A 94 -6.45 11.74 -0.10
CA LYS A 94 -5.05 12.10 0.13
C LYS A 94 -4.23 10.91 0.62
N ILE A 95 -2.97 10.88 0.17
CA ILE A 95 -1.94 10.03 0.76
C ILE A 95 -0.95 10.93 1.50
N LEU A 96 -0.67 10.60 2.76
CA LEU A 96 0.25 11.35 3.60
C LEU A 96 1.12 10.40 4.43
N PHE A 97 2.38 10.26 4.02
CA PHE A 97 3.39 9.56 4.78
C PHE A 97 4.37 10.57 5.38
N PHE A 98 4.64 10.45 6.68
CA PHE A 98 5.56 11.31 7.40
C PHE A 98 6.59 10.47 8.14
N ASN A 99 7.87 10.72 7.86
CA ASN A 99 9.01 10.13 8.58
C ASN A 99 9.06 8.58 8.53
N LEU A 100 8.76 8.01 7.36
CA LEU A 100 8.72 6.55 7.17
C LEU A 100 9.87 6.05 6.31
N TYR A 101 10.38 4.87 6.66
CA TYR A 101 11.56 4.27 6.03
C TYR A 101 11.13 3.02 5.27
N PHE A 102 10.77 3.19 4.00
CA PHE A 102 10.31 2.10 3.15
C PHE A 102 11.49 1.32 2.59
N LYS A 103 11.49 0.00 2.81
CA LYS A 103 12.39 -0.90 2.08
C LYS A 103 12.02 -0.94 0.61
N ASN A 104 10.78 -1.35 0.32
CA ASN A 104 10.24 -1.48 -1.02
C ASN A 104 8.80 -0.94 -1.08
N ILE A 105 8.55 0.04 -1.93
CA ILE A 105 7.19 0.52 -2.22
C ILE A 105 7.03 0.79 -3.72
N SER A 106 5.92 0.37 -4.31
CA SER A 106 5.71 0.48 -5.76
C SER A 106 4.26 0.78 -6.11
N PHE A 107 4.06 1.74 -7.01
CA PHE A 107 2.79 2.14 -7.58
C PHE A 107 2.88 2.07 -9.10
N ILE A 108 2.34 1.01 -9.69
CA ILE A 108 2.41 0.77 -11.13
C ILE A 108 1.02 0.97 -11.73
N LEU A 109 0.93 1.81 -12.76
CA LEU A 109 -0.33 2.12 -13.46
C LEU A 109 -1.41 2.66 -12.50
N CYS A 110 -1.02 3.38 -11.44
CA CYS A 110 -1.95 3.91 -10.45
C CYS A 110 -2.42 5.32 -10.82
N ASN A 111 -3.60 5.70 -10.37
CA ASN A 111 -4.12 7.06 -10.53
C ASN A 111 -4.32 7.72 -9.16
N PHE A 112 -3.70 8.88 -8.94
CA PHE A 112 -3.82 9.67 -7.72
C PHE A 112 -4.64 10.91 -8.03
N LYS A 113 -5.93 10.89 -7.61
CA LYS A 113 -6.87 11.98 -7.87
C LYS A 113 -6.71 13.16 -6.90
N ASN A 114 -5.93 12.99 -5.83
CA ASN A 114 -5.72 14.00 -4.79
C ASN A 114 -4.23 14.11 -4.43
N ASN A 115 -3.90 15.04 -3.53
CA ASN A 115 -2.52 15.28 -3.11
C ASN A 115 -1.88 14.02 -2.53
N THR A 116 -0.66 13.75 -2.96
CA THR A 116 0.17 12.64 -2.48
C THR A 116 1.47 13.19 -1.91
N THR A 117 1.67 13.00 -0.61
CA THR A 117 2.81 13.58 0.12
C THR A 117 3.60 12.49 0.83
N PHE A 118 4.88 12.40 0.50
CA PHE A 118 5.91 11.67 1.23
C PHE A 118 6.83 12.71 1.87
N GLN A 119 6.60 13.04 3.14
CA GLN A 119 7.39 14.02 3.86
C GLN A 119 8.42 13.31 4.75
N ALA A 120 9.69 13.71 4.64
CA ALA A 120 10.79 13.12 5.40
C ALA A 120 10.87 11.59 5.31
N CYS A 121 10.41 10.99 4.20
CA CYS A 121 10.42 9.54 4.02
C CYS A 121 11.77 9.10 3.43
N THR A 122 12.23 7.91 3.79
CA THR A 122 13.43 7.30 3.21
C THR A 122 13.05 6.07 2.41
N PHE A 123 13.39 6.03 1.12
CA PHE A 123 13.21 4.88 0.25
C PHE A 123 14.55 4.14 0.12
N LYS A 124 14.69 2.99 0.78
CA LYS A 124 15.98 2.33 0.99
C LYS A 124 16.45 1.50 -0.19
N THR A 125 15.57 0.74 -0.85
CA THR A 125 15.96 -0.26 -1.85
C THR A 125 15.25 -0.07 -3.18
N PHE A 126 13.92 0.05 -3.17
CA PHE A 126 13.14 0.22 -4.40
C PHE A 126 11.93 1.12 -4.21
N CYS A 127 11.83 2.15 -5.05
CA CYS A 127 10.66 3.00 -5.18
C CYS A 127 10.28 3.12 -6.66
N ASN A 128 9.01 2.85 -7.01
CA ASN A 128 8.59 2.86 -8.41
C ASN A 128 7.22 3.51 -8.58
N PHE A 129 7.09 4.43 -9.54
CA PHE A 129 5.82 5.08 -9.91
C PHE A 129 5.45 4.85 -11.39
N GLU A 130 5.99 3.83 -12.03
CA GLU A 130 5.88 3.55 -13.47
C GLU A 130 4.45 3.63 -13.98
N SER A 131 4.26 4.46 -15.02
CA SER A 131 2.98 4.70 -15.69
C SER A 131 1.84 5.13 -14.75
N SER A 132 2.17 5.64 -13.55
CA SER A 132 1.19 6.23 -12.65
C SER A 132 0.96 7.70 -12.99
N VAL A 133 -0.26 8.18 -12.72
CA VAL A 133 -0.71 9.53 -13.01
C VAL A 133 -1.05 10.23 -11.70
N PHE A 134 -0.52 11.44 -11.52
CA PHE A 134 -0.90 12.34 -10.43
C PHE A 134 -1.72 13.49 -11.02
N GLU A 135 -3.02 13.51 -10.74
CA GLU A 135 -3.92 14.57 -11.22
C GLU A 135 -3.75 15.88 -10.42
N ASN A 136 -3.15 15.77 -9.23
CA ASN A 136 -2.90 16.85 -8.31
C ASN A 136 -1.43 16.83 -7.84
N PHE A 137 -1.11 17.67 -6.86
CA PHE A 137 0.26 17.84 -6.38
C PHE A 137 0.84 16.55 -5.76
N VAL A 138 2.06 16.22 -6.17
CA VAL A 138 2.90 15.20 -5.53
C VAL A 138 4.12 15.84 -4.89
N SER A 139 4.44 15.46 -3.65
CA SER A 139 5.58 15.98 -2.91
C SER A 139 6.41 14.89 -2.27
N PHE A 140 7.73 15.09 -2.34
CA PHE A 140 8.74 14.28 -1.66
C PHE A 140 9.60 15.15 -0.72
N ASP A 141 9.02 16.21 -0.13
CA ASP A 141 9.76 17.16 0.71
C ASP A 141 10.57 16.45 1.80
N LYS A 142 11.87 16.78 1.88
CA LYS A 142 12.87 16.17 2.78
C LYS A 142 13.01 14.65 2.68
N SER A 143 12.44 14.02 1.65
CA SER A 143 12.58 12.58 1.45
C SER A 143 13.92 12.23 0.81
N MET A 144 14.40 11.03 1.09
CA MET A 144 15.67 10.50 0.60
C MET A 144 15.43 9.22 -0.19
N PHE A 145 16.16 9.05 -1.30
CA PHE A 145 16.16 7.83 -2.10
C PHE A 145 17.58 7.27 -2.09
N LEU A 146 17.78 6.11 -1.47
CA LEU A 146 19.12 5.56 -1.21
C LEU A 146 19.61 4.60 -2.29
N ASP A 147 18.70 4.09 -3.11
CA ASP A 147 18.97 3.12 -4.16
C ASP A 147 18.00 3.35 -5.35
N LYS A 148 17.68 2.31 -6.13
CA LYS A 148 16.90 2.40 -7.36
C LYS A 148 15.53 3.08 -7.19
N VAL A 149 15.32 4.07 -8.05
CA VAL A 149 14.04 4.75 -8.29
C VAL A 149 13.68 4.59 -9.76
N SER A 150 12.41 4.34 -10.07
CA SER A 150 11.90 4.24 -11.44
C SER A 150 10.52 4.88 -11.61
#